data_AF-A0A832ZF11-F1
#
_entry.id   AF-A0A832ZF11-F1
#
_cell.length_a   1.000
_cell.length_b   1.000
_cell.length_c   1.000
_cell.angle_alpha   90.00
_cell.angle_beta   90.00
_cell.angle_gamma   90.00
#
_symmetry.space_group_name_H-M   'P 1'
#
loop_
_entity.id
_entity.type
_entity.pdbx_description
1 polymer ?
#
loop_
_entity_poly.entity_id
_entity_poly.type
_entity_poly.pdbx_seq_one_letter_code
_entity_poly.pdbx_strand_id
1 'polypeptide(L)'
;MGFCGHDLSLSPWGNMSVARALSRLFGYQPFEYGFGLAVDLFNERLMEACKVLTCTGFNEVMLAVAEDNELKRLVGDGLLRLEHLVRLAYASVAGIDMVLLPETHVNLIPRLYLEIMAASRVKKRPLGFRVIVSKAKPHEWVEFGMFGKTPVIEC
;
A
#
# COMPACT_ATOMS: atom_id res chain seq x y z
N MET A 1 23.19 16.81 -16.04
CA MET A 1 21.96 16.01 -15.93
C MET A 1 20.79 16.96 -16.04
N GLY A 2 19.84 16.72 -16.95
CA GLY A 2 18.65 17.55 -17.14
C GLY A 2 17.50 17.13 -16.23
N PHE A 3 16.45 17.95 -16.19
CA PHE A 3 15.20 17.61 -15.51
C PHE A 3 14.49 16.44 -16.22
N CYS A 4 14.12 15.40 -15.47
CA CYS A 4 13.50 14.18 -16.02
C CYS A 4 11.97 14.12 -15.85
N GLY A 5 11.35 15.09 -15.17
CA GLY A 5 9.91 15.09 -14.89
C GLY A 5 9.57 15.09 -13.40
N HIS A 6 8.27 15.12 -13.11
CA HIS A 6 7.69 15.01 -11.78
C HIS A 6 7.16 13.59 -11.55
N ASP A 7 7.43 13.00 -10.38
CA ASP A 7 6.69 11.82 -9.93
C ASP A 7 5.47 12.27 -9.14
N LEU A 8 4.28 12.04 -9.69
CA LEU A 8 3.02 12.41 -9.08
C LEU A 8 2.49 11.34 -8.10
N SER A 9 3.30 10.34 -7.76
CA SER A 9 2.91 9.31 -6.81
C SER A 9 2.45 9.91 -5.49
N LEU A 10 1.34 9.39 -4.97
CA LEU A 10 0.78 9.83 -3.70
C LEU A 10 1.13 8.79 -2.63
N SER A 11 2.13 9.12 -1.80
CA SER A 11 2.57 8.28 -0.69
C SER A 11 2.12 8.82 0.68
N PRO A 12 1.87 7.93 1.65
CA PRO A 12 1.52 8.34 3.00
C PRO A 12 2.74 8.72 3.84
N TRP A 13 2.53 9.53 4.88
CA TRP A 13 3.54 9.74 5.92
C TRP A 13 2.93 10.12 7.27
N GLY A 14 3.09 9.26 8.27
CA GLY A 14 2.57 9.46 9.62
C GLY A 14 1.07 9.72 9.60
N ASN A 15 0.66 10.93 10.00
CA ASN A 15 -0.75 11.32 10.02
C ASN A 15 -1.26 11.81 8.65
N MET A 16 -0.42 11.93 7.62
CA MET A 16 -0.86 12.21 6.25
C MET A 16 -1.23 10.89 5.57
N SER A 17 -2.46 10.44 5.82
CA SER A 17 -2.95 9.15 5.32
C SER A 17 -3.56 9.28 3.92
N VAL A 18 -3.08 8.46 2.99
CA VAL A 18 -3.64 8.36 1.64
C VAL A 18 -4.96 7.60 1.67
N ALA A 19 -5.04 6.52 2.46
CA ALA A 19 -6.27 5.75 2.61
C ALA A 19 -7.41 6.62 3.13
N ARG A 20 -7.15 7.47 4.13
CA ARG A 20 -8.14 8.41 4.66
C ARG A 20 -8.50 9.51 3.66
N ALA A 21 -7.54 10.00 2.88
CA ALA A 21 -7.80 11.00 1.85
C ALA A 21 -8.74 10.44 0.77
N LEU A 22 -8.45 9.26 0.24
CA LEU A 22 -9.30 8.59 -0.76
C LEU A 22 -10.69 8.27 -0.20
N SER A 23 -10.75 7.80 1.05
CA SER A 23 -12.04 7.51 1.71
C SER A 23 -12.93 8.75 1.80
N ARG A 24 -12.36 9.91 2.14
CA ARG A 24 -13.09 11.19 2.19
C ARG A 24 -13.52 11.68 0.81
N LEU A 25 -12.70 11.47 -0.21
CA LEU A 25 -12.98 11.93 -1.57
C LEU A 25 -14.07 11.10 -2.25
N PHE A 26 -14.08 9.78 -2.03
CA PHE A 26 -14.96 8.86 -2.75
C PHE A 26 -16.09 8.28 -1.90
N GLY A 27 -16.11 8.53 -0.58
CA GLY A 27 -17.18 8.08 0.31
C GLY A 27 -17.15 6.59 0.68
N TYR A 28 -16.04 5.90 0.44
CA TYR A 28 -15.84 4.50 0.84
C TYR A 28 -15.01 4.40 2.10
N GLN A 29 -15.24 3.38 2.93
CA GLN A 29 -14.29 3.04 3.98
C GLN A 29 -13.04 2.40 3.37
N PRO A 30 -11.84 2.60 3.97
CA PRO A 30 -10.64 1.90 3.54
C PRO A 30 -10.85 0.40 3.47
N PHE A 31 -10.44 -0.21 2.36
CA PHE A 31 -10.45 -1.68 2.14
C PHE A 31 -11.83 -2.36 2.09
N GLU A 32 -12.94 -1.63 2.19
CA GLU A 32 -14.27 -2.16 1.87
C GLU A 32 -14.48 -2.33 0.35
N TYR A 33 -15.61 -2.93 -0.03
CA TYR A 33 -16.03 -3.00 -1.43
C TYR A 33 -16.17 -1.59 -2.02
N GLY A 34 -15.64 -1.37 -3.22
CA GLY A 34 -15.60 -0.06 -3.87
C GLY A 34 -14.31 0.73 -3.59
N PHE A 35 -13.58 0.47 -2.50
CA PHE A 35 -12.32 1.19 -2.24
C PHE A 35 -11.27 0.97 -3.32
N GLY A 36 -11.19 -0.23 -3.91
CA GLY A 36 -10.31 -0.50 -5.05
C GLY A 36 -10.62 0.36 -6.28
N LEU A 37 -11.91 0.63 -6.56
CA LEU A 37 -12.33 1.54 -7.62
C LEU A 37 -11.93 2.99 -7.29
N ALA A 38 -12.04 3.41 -6.04
CA ALA A 38 -11.60 4.75 -5.62
C ALA A 38 -10.10 4.97 -5.87
N VAL A 39 -9.27 3.96 -5.58
CA VAL A 39 -7.83 4.00 -5.88
C VAL A 39 -7.60 4.10 -7.39
N ASP A 40 -8.27 3.25 -8.18
CA ASP A 40 -8.14 3.22 -9.63
C ASP A 40 -8.54 4.55 -10.29
N LEU A 41 -9.71 5.09 -9.94
CA LEU A 41 -10.19 6.39 -10.42
C LEU A 41 -9.23 7.53 -10.05
N PHE A 42 -8.62 7.49 -8.87
CA PHE A 42 -7.63 8.51 -8.49
C PHE A 42 -6.36 8.39 -9.33
N ASN A 43 -5.87 7.17 -9.56
CA ASN A 43 -4.72 6.91 -10.43
C ASN A 43 -4.96 7.34 -11.87
N GLU A 44 -6.17 7.16 -12.40
CA GLU A 44 -6.55 7.70 -13.71
C GLU A 44 -6.37 9.22 -13.77
N ARG A 45 -6.74 9.95 -12.71
CA ARG A 45 -6.54 11.41 -12.65
C ARG A 45 -5.07 11.81 -12.60
N LEU A 46 -4.22 11.05 -11.88
CA LEU A 46 -2.76 11.26 -11.90
C LEU A 46 -2.21 11.06 -13.33
N MET A 47 -2.65 10.01 -14.01
CA MET A 47 -2.24 9.72 -15.39
C MET A 47 -2.76 10.76 -16.39
N GLU A 48 -3.95 11.32 -16.18
CA GLU A 48 -4.46 12.45 -16.97
C GLU A 48 -3.61 13.70 -16.78
N ALA A 49 -3.20 14.02 -15.55
CA ALA A 49 -2.30 15.13 -15.28
C ALA A 49 -0.94 14.94 -15.99
N CYS A 50 -0.45 13.71 -16.10
CA CYS A 50 0.76 13.39 -16.85
C CYS A 50 0.68 13.55 -18.36
N LYS A 51 -0.51 13.84 -18.93
CA LYS A 51 -0.63 14.22 -20.34
C LYS A 51 -0.25 15.68 -20.58
N VAL A 52 -0.31 16.52 -19.55
CA VAL A 52 0.02 17.96 -19.62
C VAL A 52 1.28 18.32 -18.85
N LEU A 53 1.72 17.47 -17.92
CA LEU A 53 2.96 17.60 -17.18
C LEU A 53 4.01 16.60 -17.69
N THR A 54 5.28 16.99 -17.69
CA THR A 54 6.38 16.02 -17.87
C THR A 54 6.47 15.16 -16.61
N CYS A 55 5.96 13.94 -16.68
CA CYS A 55 6.01 12.99 -15.56
C CYS A 55 7.17 11.99 -15.64
N THR A 56 7.61 11.50 -14.49
CA THR A 56 8.54 10.39 -14.31
C THR A 56 8.10 9.52 -13.14
N GLY A 57 8.80 8.42 -12.84
CA GLY A 57 8.45 7.55 -11.70
C GLY A 57 7.12 6.79 -11.87
N PHE A 58 6.43 6.51 -10.76
CA PHE A 58 5.26 5.61 -10.77
C PHE A 58 3.94 6.31 -11.11
N ASN A 59 3.74 7.55 -10.65
CA ASN A 59 2.51 8.35 -10.82
C ASN A 59 1.24 7.62 -10.35
N GLU A 60 1.32 7.01 -9.17
CA GLU A 60 0.25 6.16 -8.64
C GLU A 60 0.15 6.26 -7.12
N VAL A 61 -1.00 5.89 -6.57
CA VAL A 61 -1.23 5.75 -5.13
C VAL A 61 -0.38 4.65 -4.52
N MET A 62 0.25 4.96 -3.39
CA MET A 62 0.97 4.03 -2.54
C MET A 62 0.23 3.83 -1.21
N LEU A 63 0.20 2.60 -0.71
CA LEU A 63 -0.45 2.20 0.55
C LEU A 63 0.56 1.44 1.43
N ALA A 64 1.64 2.13 1.83
CA ALA A 64 2.68 1.57 2.68
C ALA A 64 2.22 1.52 4.15
N VAL A 65 2.07 0.31 4.71
CA VAL A 65 1.42 0.10 6.02
C VAL A 65 2.19 0.77 7.15
N ALA A 66 3.52 0.57 7.25
CA ALA A 66 4.30 1.22 8.28
C ALA A 66 4.45 2.75 8.10
N GLU A 67 4.11 3.30 6.94
CA GLU A 67 4.26 4.74 6.68
C GLU A 67 2.96 5.51 6.96
N ASP A 68 1.80 4.83 7.01
CA ASP A 68 0.48 5.43 7.22
C ASP A 68 -0.12 5.04 8.58
N ASN A 69 -0.32 6.02 9.48
CA ASN A 69 -0.89 5.76 10.80
C ASN A 69 -2.35 5.27 10.75
N GLU A 70 -3.12 5.60 9.70
CA GLU A 70 -4.45 5.05 9.51
C GLU A 70 -4.39 3.56 9.16
N LEU A 71 -3.47 3.17 8.27
CA LEU A 71 -3.28 1.76 7.92
C LEU A 71 -2.80 0.95 9.12
N LYS A 72 -1.86 1.49 9.91
CA LYS A 72 -1.46 0.88 11.18
C LYS A 72 -2.65 0.67 12.10
N ARG A 73 -3.47 1.72 12.31
CA ARG A 73 -4.67 1.61 13.15
C ARG A 73 -5.60 0.50 12.65
N LEU A 74 -5.88 0.45 11.35
CA LEU A 74 -6.74 -0.58 10.75
C LEU A 74 -6.17 -1.99 10.92
N VAL A 75 -4.86 -2.18 10.81
CA VAL A 75 -4.21 -3.48 11.10
C VAL A 75 -4.34 -3.82 12.58
N GLY A 76 -4.04 -2.87 13.47
CA GLY A 76 -4.14 -3.08 14.92
C GLY A 76 -5.56 -3.40 15.39
N ASP A 77 -6.57 -2.86 14.71
CA ASP A 77 -7.99 -3.09 15.00
C ASP A 77 -8.56 -4.33 14.29
N GLY A 78 -7.76 -5.05 13.50
CA GLY A 78 -8.18 -6.24 12.74
C GLY A 78 -9.07 -5.97 11.52
N LEU A 79 -9.13 -4.71 11.08
CA LEU A 79 -9.92 -4.27 9.91
C LEU A 79 -9.13 -4.36 8.60
N LEU A 80 -7.79 -4.35 8.68
CA LEU A 80 -6.89 -4.54 7.56
C LEU A 80 -6.07 -5.83 7.74
N ARG A 81 -6.36 -6.82 6.90
CA ARG A 81 -5.65 -8.10 6.83
C ARG A 81 -4.84 -8.21 5.54
N LEU A 82 -3.93 -9.18 5.49
CA LEU A 82 -2.97 -9.35 4.39
C LEU A 82 -3.65 -9.52 3.02
N GLU A 83 -4.77 -10.24 2.94
CA GLU A 83 -5.49 -10.46 1.69
C GLU A 83 -6.10 -9.17 1.11
N HIS A 84 -6.40 -8.17 1.95
CA HIS A 84 -6.87 -6.88 1.46
C HIS A 84 -5.77 -6.15 0.69
N LEU A 85 -4.52 -6.26 1.14
CA LEU A 85 -3.35 -5.69 0.46
C LEU A 85 -3.07 -6.44 -0.85
N VAL A 86 -3.14 -7.78 -0.84
CA VAL A 86 -3.01 -8.60 -2.06
C VAL A 86 -4.06 -8.19 -3.09
N ARG A 87 -5.32 -8.03 -2.67
CA ARG A 87 -6.41 -7.57 -3.56
C ARG A 87 -6.12 -6.18 -4.14
N LEU A 88 -5.63 -5.25 -3.34
CA LEU A 88 -5.34 -3.87 -3.78
C LEU A 88 -4.05 -3.72 -4.58
N ALA A 89 -3.18 -4.72 -4.63
CA ALA A 89 -2.01 -4.71 -5.51
C ALA A 89 -2.38 -4.56 -6.99
N TYR A 90 -3.59 -4.98 -7.37
CA TYR A 90 -4.13 -4.79 -8.72
C TYR A 90 -4.55 -3.35 -9.02
N ALA A 91 -4.78 -2.53 -8.00
CA ALA A 91 -5.21 -1.13 -8.14
C ALA A 91 -4.16 -0.10 -7.70
N SER A 92 -3.15 -0.48 -6.90
CA SER A 92 -2.12 0.42 -6.34
C SER A 92 -0.71 -0.01 -6.71
N VAL A 93 0.27 0.90 -6.67
CA VAL A 93 1.66 0.57 -7.06
C VAL A 93 2.48 -0.05 -5.92
N ALA A 94 2.05 0.19 -4.69
CA ALA A 94 2.76 -0.30 -3.51
C ALA A 94 2.72 -1.84 -3.38
N GLY A 95 1.74 -2.55 -3.95
CA GLY A 95 1.62 -3.99 -3.73
C GLY A 95 1.49 -4.32 -2.23
N ILE A 96 2.36 -5.20 -1.70
CA ILE A 96 2.48 -5.45 -0.24
C ILE A 96 3.70 -4.67 0.25
N ASP A 97 3.45 -3.55 0.94
CA ASP A 97 4.52 -2.59 1.23
C ASP A 97 4.63 -2.20 2.70
N MET A 98 5.85 -2.32 3.23
CA MET A 98 6.20 -2.02 4.62
C MET A 98 5.28 -2.74 5.62
N VAL A 99 5.05 -4.03 5.37
CA VAL A 99 4.13 -4.87 6.15
C VAL A 99 4.92 -5.76 7.10
N LEU A 100 4.55 -5.73 8.38
CA LEU A 100 5.11 -6.62 9.38
C LEU A 100 4.34 -7.94 9.39
N LEU A 101 5.01 -9.03 9.02
CA LEU A 101 4.46 -10.39 8.96
C LEU A 101 4.92 -11.19 10.18
N PRO A 102 4.03 -11.96 10.84
CA PRO A 102 4.45 -12.81 11.95
C PRO A 102 5.40 -13.93 11.47
N GLU A 103 6.41 -14.27 12.28
CA GLU A 103 7.41 -15.29 11.97
C GLU A 103 6.79 -16.66 11.68
N THR A 104 5.64 -16.95 12.30
CA THR A 104 4.86 -18.17 12.09
C THR A 104 4.34 -18.31 10.66
N HIS A 105 4.32 -17.23 9.87
CA HIS A 105 3.81 -17.19 8.50
C HIS A 105 4.89 -16.86 7.46
N VAL A 106 6.18 -16.93 7.83
CA VAL A 106 7.31 -16.67 6.90
C VAL A 106 7.26 -17.54 5.63
N ASN A 107 6.69 -18.74 5.74
CA ASN A 107 6.48 -19.67 4.63
C ASN A 107 5.49 -19.16 3.57
N LEU A 108 4.68 -18.13 3.87
CA LEU A 108 3.78 -17.51 2.90
C LEU A 108 4.50 -16.56 1.94
N ILE A 109 5.68 -16.04 2.29
CA ILE A 109 6.40 -15.01 1.51
C ILE A 109 6.57 -15.41 0.04
N PRO A 110 7.00 -16.64 -0.32
CA PRO A 110 7.10 -17.04 -1.73
C PRO A 110 5.76 -16.98 -2.47
N ARG A 111 4.65 -17.34 -1.80
CA ARG A 111 3.31 -17.30 -2.40
C ARG A 111 2.82 -15.86 -2.57
N LEU A 112 3.04 -15.00 -1.57
CA LEU A 112 2.74 -13.57 -1.65
C LEU A 112 3.52 -12.88 -2.77
N TYR A 113 4.79 -13.25 -2.95
CA TYR A 113 5.60 -12.76 -4.05
C TYR A 113 5.01 -13.16 -5.42
N LEU A 114 4.55 -14.41 -5.57
CA LEU A 114 3.88 -14.85 -6.80
C LEU A 114 2.57 -14.09 -7.08
N GLU A 115 1.80 -13.75 -6.05
CA GLU A 115 0.59 -12.90 -6.20
C GLU A 115 0.96 -11.50 -6.70
N ILE A 116 1.99 -10.87 -6.10
CA ILE A 116 2.47 -9.55 -6.55
C ILE A 116 3.06 -9.61 -7.96
N MET A 117 3.76 -10.69 -8.32
CA MET A 117 4.19 -10.92 -9.70
C MET A 117 3.00 -11.02 -10.65
N ALA A 118 1.92 -11.73 -10.27
CA ALA A 118 0.72 -11.83 -11.10
C ALA A 118 0.07 -10.46 -11.30
N ALA A 119 -0.12 -9.68 -10.23
CA ALA A 119 -0.64 -8.31 -10.30
C ALA A 119 0.24 -7.41 -11.19
N SER A 120 1.56 -7.49 -11.03
CA SER A 120 2.53 -6.74 -11.85
C SER A 120 2.39 -7.08 -13.34
N ARG A 121 2.22 -8.36 -13.68
CA ARG A 121 2.02 -8.82 -15.07
C ARG A 121 0.71 -8.32 -15.66
N VAL A 122 -0.38 -8.35 -14.88
CA VAL A 122 -1.70 -7.83 -15.33
C VAL A 122 -1.63 -6.32 -15.56
N LYS A 123 -1.04 -5.57 -14.62
CA LYS A 123 -0.89 -4.12 -14.72
C LYS A 123 0.15 -3.67 -15.75
N LYS A 124 1.05 -4.58 -16.16
CA LYS A 124 2.25 -4.28 -16.97
C LYS A 124 3.11 -3.17 -16.34
N ARG A 125 3.22 -3.19 -15.01
CA ARG A 125 3.96 -2.21 -14.22
C ARG A 125 4.74 -2.88 -13.08
N PRO A 126 5.88 -2.33 -12.66
CA PRO A 126 6.55 -2.77 -11.43
C PRO A 126 5.64 -2.51 -10.22
N LEU A 127 5.73 -3.38 -9.21
CA LEU A 127 5.02 -3.24 -7.93
C LEU A 127 6.00 -3.37 -6.77
N GLY A 128 5.69 -2.69 -5.67
CA GLY A 128 6.39 -2.83 -4.41
C GLY A 128 6.15 -4.18 -3.74
N PHE A 129 7.20 -4.71 -3.10
CA PHE A 129 7.11 -5.85 -2.20
C PHE A 129 8.13 -5.68 -1.06
N ARG A 130 7.67 -5.21 0.10
CA ARG A 130 8.49 -5.04 1.31
C ARG A 130 7.77 -5.68 2.49
N VAL A 131 8.23 -6.87 2.87
CA VAL A 131 7.74 -7.63 4.02
C VAL A 131 8.83 -7.71 5.08
N ILE A 132 8.48 -7.41 6.32
CA ILE A 132 9.36 -7.44 7.48
C ILE A 132 8.88 -8.54 8.42
N VAL A 133 9.74 -9.51 8.73
CA VAL A 133 9.37 -10.61 9.64
C VAL A 133 9.50 -10.14 11.10
N SER A 134 8.45 -10.36 11.88
CA SER A 134 8.35 -10.00 13.29
C SER A 134 8.10 -11.23 14.15
N LYS A 135 8.66 -11.26 15.37
CA LYS A 135 8.40 -12.32 16.37
C LYS A 135 7.08 -12.11 17.12
N ALA A 136 6.48 -10.94 16.98
CA ALA A 136 5.24 -10.58 17.64
C ALA A 136 4.03 -11.24 16.95
N LYS A 137 2.93 -11.37 17.69
CA LYS A 137 1.69 -11.97 17.19
C LYS A 137 0.88 -10.98 16.35
N PRO A 138 -0.07 -11.45 15.52
CA PRO A 138 -1.00 -10.56 14.82
C PRO A 138 -1.61 -9.51 15.74
N HIS A 139 -1.73 -8.28 15.24
CA HIS A 139 -2.21 -7.07 15.91
C HIS A 139 -1.32 -6.53 17.05
N GLU A 140 -0.28 -7.26 17.47
CA GLU A 140 0.68 -6.72 18.45
C GLU A 140 1.50 -5.59 17.82
N TRP A 141 1.62 -4.48 18.56
CA TRP A 141 2.35 -3.29 18.15
C TRP A 141 3.82 -3.40 18.57
N VAL A 142 4.73 -3.24 17.61
CA VAL A 142 6.18 -3.28 17.85
C VAL A 142 6.84 -1.95 17.45
N GLU A 143 7.90 -1.56 18.15
CA GLU A 143 8.72 -0.41 17.76
C GLU A 143 9.44 -0.71 16.44
N PHE A 144 9.19 0.12 15.43
CA PHE A 144 9.71 -0.08 14.08
C PHE A 144 10.49 1.15 13.57
N GLY A 145 11.62 1.41 14.21
CA GLY A 145 12.56 2.46 13.83
C GLY A 145 11.89 3.83 13.70
N MET A 146 12.19 4.54 12.60
CA MET A 146 11.64 5.88 12.35
C MET A 146 10.14 5.92 12.07
N PHE A 147 9.51 4.77 11.81
CA PHE A 147 8.08 4.64 11.57
C PHE A 147 7.27 4.52 12.87
N GLY A 148 7.95 4.44 14.02
CA GLY A 148 7.34 4.29 15.34
C GLY A 148 6.64 2.94 15.52
N LYS A 149 5.68 2.88 16.43
CA LYS A 149 4.92 1.65 16.70
C LYS A 149 4.12 1.23 15.46
N THR A 150 4.35 0.01 15.00
CA THR A 150 3.69 -0.59 13.84
C THR A 150 3.16 -1.98 14.21
N PRO A 151 1.91 -2.32 13.90
CA PRO A 151 1.35 -3.62 14.25
C PRO A 151 1.73 -4.70 13.25
N VAL A 152 1.78 -5.94 13.74
CA VAL A 152 1.92 -7.13 12.90
C VAL A 152 0.59 -7.47 12.24
N ILE A 153 0.59 -7.76 10.95
CA ILE A 153 -0.61 -8.06 10.18
C ILE A 153 -1.12 -9.49 10.42
N GLU A 154 -2.44 -9.65 10.39
CA GLU A 154 -3.08 -10.97 10.31
C GLU A 154 -3.04 -11.49 8.86
N CYS A 155 -2.79 -12.79 8.71
CA CYS A 155 -2.54 -13.47 7.43
C CYS A 155 -3.73 -14.30 6.97
#